data_AF-A0A3D4EM18-F1
#
_entry.id   AF-A0A3D4EM18-F1
#
_cell.length_a   1.000
_cell.length_b   1.000
_cell.length_c   1.000
_cell.angle_alpha   90.00
_cell.angle_beta   90.00
_cell.angle_gamma   90.00
#
_symmetry.space_group_name_H-M   'P 1'
#
loop_
_entity.id
_entity.type
_entity.pdbx_description
1 polymer ?
#
loop_
_entity_poly.entity_id
_entity_poly.type
_entity_poly.pdbx_seq_one_letter_code
_entity_poly.pdbx_strand_id
1 'polypeptide(L)'
;MSQNRSLLNYAVIILKGLAMGAADVVPGVSGGTIAFIAGIYEELIATIDKLDTSFFKVWKNDGIKAAINAYNLKFLGALFLGVILSILSLAKLITYLLEEHPLLLWGFFFGLIVASIVYIGAQIKKWNFGVILS
;
A
#
# COMPACT_ATOMS: atom_id res chain seq x y z
N MET A 1 -12.78 -5.35 -16.80
CA MET A 1 -14.15 -4.85 -16.99
C MET A 1 -14.19 -3.39 -16.53
N SER A 2 -14.37 -2.43 -17.45
CA SER A 2 -14.57 -1.02 -17.07
C SER A 2 -15.99 -0.90 -16.51
N GLN A 3 -16.12 -1.14 -15.20
CA GLN A 3 -17.37 -0.88 -14.47
C GLN A 3 -17.59 0.63 -14.45
N ASN A 4 -18.81 1.07 -14.77
CA ASN A 4 -19.20 2.48 -14.70
C ASN A 4 -19.25 2.89 -13.22
N ARG A 5 -18.09 3.25 -12.66
CA ARG A 5 -17.93 3.59 -11.24
C ARG A 5 -18.44 5.00 -10.97
N SER A 6 -19.26 5.12 -9.94
CA SER A 6 -19.67 6.42 -9.40
C SER A 6 -18.48 7.15 -8.75
N LEU A 7 -18.61 8.46 -8.55
CA LEU A 7 -17.61 9.26 -7.84
C LEU A 7 -17.35 8.74 -6.42
N LEU A 8 -18.40 8.25 -5.73
CA LEU A 8 -18.29 7.67 -4.40
C LEU A 8 -17.38 6.43 -4.41
N ASN A 9 -17.48 5.58 -5.44
CA ASN A 9 -16.61 4.40 -5.53
C ASN A 9 -15.14 4.80 -5.68
N TYR A 10 -14.84 5.86 -6.44
CA TYR A 10 -13.48 6.38 -6.54
C TYR A 10 -13.00 7.01 -5.24
N ALA A 11 -13.86 7.72 -4.51
CA ALA A 11 -13.53 8.22 -3.18
C ALA A 11 -13.19 7.07 -2.22
N VAL A 12 -13.97 5.98 -2.25
CA VAL A 12 -13.68 4.76 -1.46
C VAL A 12 -12.36 4.14 -1.88
N ILE A 13 -12.04 4.07 -3.18
CA ILE A 13 -10.74 3.56 -3.66
C ILE A 13 -9.59 4.44 -3.18
N ILE A 14 -9.74 5.76 -3.21
CA ILE A 14 -8.75 6.70 -2.67
C ILE A 14 -8.56 6.47 -1.16
N LEU A 15 -9.64 6.30 -0.40
CA LEU A 15 -9.57 5.98 1.03
C LEU A 15 -8.86 4.65 1.30
N LYS A 16 -9.10 3.62 0.47
CA LYS A 16 -8.37 2.36 0.55
C LYS A 16 -6.89 2.56 0.23
N GLY A 17 -6.57 3.39 -0.77
CA GLY A 17 -5.20 3.79 -1.09
C GLY A 17 -4.53 4.55 0.05
N LEU A 18 -5.27 5.42 0.74
CA LEU A 18 -4.78 6.12 1.93
C LEU A 18 -4.41 5.12 3.03
N ALA A 19 -5.32 4.19 3.35
CA ALA A 19 -5.05 3.16 4.35
C ALA A 19 -3.85 2.27 3.97
N MET A 20 -3.72 1.94 2.68
CA MET A 20 -2.63 1.15 2.14
C MET A 20 -1.29 1.88 2.27
N GLY A 21 -1.23 3.16 1.88
CA GLY A 21 -0.03 3.98 2.04
C GLY A 21 0.34 4.25 3.50
N ALA A 22 -0.65 4.34 4.40
CA ALA A 22 -0.39 4.49 5.83
C ALA A 22 0.25 3.22 6.41
N ALA A 23 -0.22 2.05 6.00
CA ALA A 23 0.37 0.77 6.39
C ALA A 23 1.83 0.65 5.95
N ASP A 24 2.17 1.05 4.72
CA ASP A 24 3.55 0.95 4.21
C ASP A 24 4.55 1.87 4.92
N VAL A 25 4.07 2.93 5.61
CA VAL A 25 4.92 3.83 6.41
C VAL A 25 5.16 3.28 7.83
N VAL A 26 4.28 2.41 8.33
CA VAL A 26 4.34 1.89 9.70
C VAL A 26 5.10 0.55 9.74
N PRO A 27 6.13 0.40 10.61
CA PRO A 27 6.85 -0.86 10.73
C PRO A 27 5.95 -2.05 11.06
N GLY A 28 6.13 -3.16 10.35
CA GLY A 28 5.42 -4.41 10.61
C GLY A 28 4.01 -4.51 10.01
N VAL A 29 3.56 -3.53 9.23
CA VAL A 29 2.28 -3.56 8.50
C VAL A 29 2.57 -3.57 6.99
N SER A 30 1.85 -4.39 6.22
CA SER A 30 1.99 -4.47 4.76
C SER A 30 0.78 -3.87 4.07
N GLY A 31 0.99 -2.95 3.12
CA GLY A 31 -0.06 -2.41 2.26
C GLY A 31 -0.78 -3.49 1.45
N GLY A 32 -0.09 -4.56 1.04
CA GLY A 32 -0.71 -5.71 0.37
C GLY A 32 -1.77 -6.41 1.24
N THR A 33 -1.51 -6.55 2.55
CA THR A 33 -2.49 -7.09 3.51
C THR A 33 -3.68 -6.16 3.69
N ILE A 34 -3.47 -4.85 3.74
CA ILE A 34 -4.56 -3.88 3.78
C ILE A 34 -5.40 -3.93 2.50
N ALA A 35 -4.76 -4.05 1.33
CA ALA A 35 -5.46 -4.21 0.06
C ALA A 35 -6.33 -5.48 0.05
N PHE A 36 -5.85 -6.57 0.64
CA PHE A 36 -6.58 -7.83 0.77
C PHE A 36 -7.79 -7.71 1.70
N ILE A 37 -7.59 -7.19 2.91
CA ILE A 37 -8.69 -6.96 3.87
C ILE A 37 -9.72 -5.97 3.32
N ALA A 38 -9.27 -4.97 2.56
CA ALA A 38 -10.14 -3.99 1.91
C ALA A 38 -10.84 -4.53 0.64
N GLY A 39 -10.58 -5.78 0.24
CA GLY A 39 -11.21 -6.44 -0.90
C GLY A 39 -10.87 -5.82 -2.26
N ILE A 40 -9.67 -5.24 -2.39
CA ILE A 40 -9.18 -4.67 -3.66
C ILE A 40 -7.91 -5.37 -4.17
N TYR A 41 -7.41 -6.36 -3.45
CA TYR A 41 -6.16 -7.04 -3.78
C TYR A 41 -6.23 -7.74 -5.13
N GLU A 42 -7.31 -8.49 -5.38
CA GLU A 42 -7.51 -9.23 -6.62
C GLU A 42 -7.61 -8.28 -7.80
N GLU A 43 -8.34 -7.16 -7.65
CA GLU A 43 -8.45 -6.14 -8.68
C GLU A 43 -7.10 -5.46 -8.94
N LEU A 44 -6.33 -5.17 -7.88
CA LEU A 44 -5.00 -4.59 -7.98
C LEU A 44 -4.03 -5.49 -8.73
N ILE A 45 -3.89 -6.74 -8.29
CA ILE A 45 -2.99 -7.71 -8.90
C ILE A 45 -3.41 -7.98 -10.35
N ALA A 46 -4.70 -8.21 -10.64
CA ALA A 46 -5.17 -8.42 -12.00
C ALA A 46 -4.95 -7.18 -12.90
N THR A 47 -5.06 -5.97 -12.34
CA THR A 47 -4.79 -4.73 -13.09
C THR A 47 -3.30 -4.60 -13.41
N ILE A 48 -2.42 -4.90 -12.45
CA ILE A 48 -0.96 -4.85 -12.63
C ILE A 48 -0.49 -5.94 -13.59
N ASP A 49 -0.95 -7.18 -13.42
CA ASP A 49 -0.62 -8.32 -14.27
C ASP A 49 -0.97 -8.07 -15.74
N LYS A 50 -2.07 -7.35 -15.98
CA LYS A 50 -2.50 -6.98 -17.32
C LYS A 50 -1.62 -5.90 -17.98
N LEU A 51 -0.83 -5.12 -17.23
CA LEU A 51 -0.01 -4.05 -17.80
C LEU A 51 1.19 -4.63 -18.57
N ASP A 52 1.00 -4.82 -19.86
CA ASP A 52 1.98 -5.34 -20.80
C ASP A 52 2.42 -4.29 -21.85
N THR A 53 3.38 -4.65 -22.71
CA THR A 53 3.84 -3.77 -23.80
C THR A 53 2.76 -3.49 -24.85
N SER A 54 1.71 -4.31 -24.92
CA SER A 54 0.54 -4.09 -25.78
C SER A 54 -0.23 -2.83 -25.39
N PHE A 55 -0.04 -2.30 -24.18
CA PHE A 55 -0.60 -1.03 -23.74
C PHE A 55 -0.29 0.11 -24.73
N PHE A 56 0.97 0.20 -25.15
CA PHE A 56 1.41 1.24 -26.10
C PHE A 56 0.77 1.08 -27.47
N LYS A 57 0.49 -0.16 -27.89
CA LYS A 57 -0.19 -0.46 -29.15
C LYS A 57 -1.65 -0.01 -29.09
N VAL A 58 -2.37 -0.33 -28.02
CA VAL A 58 -3.76 0.11 -27.80
C VAL A 58 -3.83 1.63 -27.68
N TRP A 59 -2.90 2.25 -26.94
CA TRP A 59 -2.86 3.70 -26.81
C TRP A 59 -2.62 4.40 -28.15
N LYS A 60 -1.68 3.90 -28.96
CA LYS A 60 -1.34 4.50 -30.26
C LYS A 60 -2.43 4.29 -31.32
N ASN A 61 -3.08 3.13 -31.33
CA ASN A 61 -4.06 2.78 -32.37
C ASN A 61 -5.49 3.21 -32.02
N ASP A 62 -5.90 2.98 -30.77
CA ASP A 62 -7.30 3.16 -30.33
C ASP A 62 -7.48 4.39 -29.42
N GLY A 63 -6.37 5.08 -29.11
CA GLY A 63 -6.35 6.30 -28.32
C GLY A 63 -6.32 6.09 -26.81
N ILE A 64 -6.07 7.18 -26.07
CA ILE A 64 -5.82 7.12 -24.63
C ILE A 64 -7.05 6.69 -23.81
N LYS A 65 -8.26 7.05 -24.27
CA LYS A 65 -9.51 6.65 -23.60
C LYS A 65 -9.73 5.14 -23.67
N ALA A 66 -9.41 4.51 -24.80
CA ALA A 66 -9.49 3.07 -24.97
C ALA A 66 -8.49 2.37 -24.05
N ALA A 67 -7.24 2.85 -24.01
CA ALA A 67 -6.20 2.32 -23.13
C ALA A 67 -6.58 2.42 -21.63
N ILE A 68 -7.10 3.57 -21.19
CA ILE A 68 -7.56 3.79 -19.80
C ILE A 68 -8.62 2.76 -19.39
N ASN A 69 -9.59 2.48 -20.26
CA ASN A 69 -10.65 1.52 -19.96
C ASN A 69 -10.18 0.07 -20.08
N ALA A 70 -9.33 -0.23 -21.06
CA ALA A 70 -8.79 -1.56 -21.30
C ALA A 70 -7.89 -2.04 -20.14
N TYR A 71 -7.08 -1.13 -19.58
CA TYR A 71 -6.11 -1.42 -18.53
C TYR A 71 -6.53 -0.94 -17.14
N ASN A 72 -7.82 -0.59 -16.96
CA ASN A 72 -8.38 -0.17 -15.66
C ASN A 72 -7.59 0.97 -14.98
N LEU A 73 -7.03 1.90 -15.76
CA LEU A 73 -6.12 2.93 -15.25
C LEU A 73 -6.80 3.92 -14.31
N LYS A 74 -8.13 4.06 -14.37
CA LYS A 74 -8.88 4.91 -13.43
C LYS A 74 -8.84 4.36 -12.00
N PHE A 75 -8.96 3.04 -11.84
CA PHE A 75 -8.80 2.38 -10.54
C PHE A 75 -7.39 2.60 -10.02
N LEU A 76 -6.39 2.30 -10.85
CA LEU A 76 -4.99 2.37 -10.49
C LEU A 76 -4.59 3.80 -10.11
N GLY A 77 -5.02 4.78 -10.90
CA GLY A 77 -4.80 6.20 -10.63
C GLY A 77 -5.46 6.67 -9.33
N ALA A 78 -6.70 6.28 -9.06
CA ALA A 78 -7.37 6.63 -7.82
C ALA A 78 -6.70 5.99 -6.59
N LEU A 79 -6.27 4.73 -6.70
CA LEU A 79 -5.58 4.03 -5.61
C LEU A 79 -4.23 4.67 -5.33
N PHE A 80 -3.41 4.88 -6.36
CA PHE A 80 -2.10 5.52 -6.20
C PHE A 80 -2.19 6.95 -5.71
N LEU A 81 -3.23 7.70 -6.13
CA LEU A 81 -3.48 9.02 -5.58
C LEU A 81 -3.66 8.94 -4.06
N GLY A 82 -4.46 7.98 -3.56
CA GLY A 82 -4.59 7.73 -2.13
C GLY A 82 -3.27 7.38 -1.45
N VAL A 83 -2.49 6.46 -2.03
CA VAL A 83 -1.19 6.05 -1.48
C VAL A 83 -0.22 7.23 -1.39
N ILE A 84 -0.09 8.02 -2.46
CA ILE A 84 0.80 9.18 -2.51
C ILE A 84 0.36 10.23 -1.49
N LEU A 85 -0.93 10.54 -1.41
CA LEU A 85 -1.46 11.49 -0.42
C LEU A 85 -1.17 11.01 1.00
N SER A 86 -1.29 9.71 1.27
CA SER A 86 -0.96 9.15 2.58
C SER A 86 0.51 9.30 2.90
N ILE A 87 1.40 8.86 2.00
CA ILE A 87 2.85 8.92 2.24
C ILE A 87 3.31 10.37 2.46
N LEU A 88 2.86 11.31 1.61
CA LEU A 88 3.25 12.72 1.75
C LEU A 88 2.70 13.36 3.03
N SER A 89 1.45 13.07 3.39
CA SER A 89 0.84 13.60 4.62
C SER A 89 1.50 13.01 5.88
N LEU A 90 1.73 11.70 5.92
CA LEU A 90 2.41 11.04 7.02
C LEU A 90 3.87 11.46 7.11
N ALA A 91 4.59 11.60 5.99
CA ALA A 91 5.97 12.08 6.00
C ALA A 91 6.05 13.45 6.67
N LYS A 92 5.17 14.38 6.28
CA LYS A 92 5.09 15.71 6.90
C LYS A 92 4.74 15.64 8.40
N LEU A 93 3.79 14.77 8.76
CA LEU A 93 3.41 14.57 10.16
C LEU A 93 4.56 13.99 10.99
N ILE A 94 5.26 12.98 10.48
CA ILE A 94 6.41 12.36 11.14
C ILE A 94 7.54 13.37 11.30
N THR A 95 7.84 14.16 10.27
CA THR A 95 8.83 15.25 10.37
C THR A 95 8.45 16.25 11.47
N TYR A 96 7.20 16.69 11.51
CA TYR A 96 6.71 17.56 12.57
C TYR A 96 6.84 16.93 13.97
N LEU A 97 6.47 15.66 14.11
CA LEU A 97 6.58 14.93 15.38
C LEU A 97 8.03 14.66 15.80
N LEU A 98 8.95 14.51 14.84
CA LEU A 98 10.39 14.41 15.12
C LEU A 98 10.95 15.72 15.69
N GLU A 99 10.44 16.86 15.22
CA GLU A 99 10.89 18.19 15.67
C GLU A 99 10.28 18.56 17.03
N GLU A 100 8.96 18.41 17.18
CA GLU A 100 8.23 18.89 18.37
C GLU A 100 8.10 17.83 19.48
N HIS A 101 8.02 16.55 19.11
CA HIS A 101 7.71 15.45 20.04
C HIS A 101 8.60 14.20 19.86
N PRO A 102 9.94 14.34 19.78
CA PRO A 102 10.85 13.24 19.42
C PRO A 102 10.76 12.06 20.40
N LEU A 103 10.66 12.32 21.71
CA LEU A 103 10.60 11.26 22.72
C LEU A 103 9.36 10.37 22.58
N LEU A 104 8.20 10.96 22.29
CA LEU A 104 6.96 10.22 22.07
C LEU A 104 7.05 9.38 20.80
N LEU A 105 7.57 9.97 19.73
CA LEU A 105 7.70 9.29 18.44
C LEU A 105 8.73 8.15 18.49
N TRP A 106 9.87 8.35 19.12
CA TRP A 106 10.86 7.29 19.35
C TRP A 106 10.31 6.19 20.25
N GLY A 107 9.62 6.55 21.34
CA GLY A 107 8.97 5.57 22.21
C GLY A 107 7.92 4.74 21.47
N PHE A 108 7.14 5.38 20.59
CA PHE A 108 6.18 4.70 19.73
C PHE A 108 6.85 3.70 18.77
N PHE A 109 7.86 4.13 17.99
CA PHE A 109 8.56 3.23 17.08
C PHE A 109 9.32 2.12 17.81
N PHE A 110 9.94 2.42 18.95
CA PHE A 110 10.57 1.43 19.80
C PHE A 110 9.55 0.37 20.28
N GLY A 111 8.37 0.80 20.74
CA GLY A 111 7.28 -0.09 21.12
C GLY A 111 6.83 -0.99 19.96
N LEU A 112 6.67 -0.45 18.75
CA LEU A 112 6.33 -1.24 17.56
C LEU A 112 7.41 -2.29 17.21
N ILE A 113 8.68 -1.93 17.30
CA ILE A 113 9.80 -2.85 17.06
C ILE A 113 9.79 -3.98 18.09
N VAL A 114 9.67 -3.65 19.38
CA VAL A 114 9.60 -4.65 20.46
C VAL A 114 8.39 -5.57 20.27
N ALA A 115 7.21 -5.03 19.96
CA ALA A 115 6.01 -5.81 19.71
C ALA A 115 6.20 -6.76 18.51
N SER A 116 6.85 -6.29 17.44
CA SER A 116 7.15 -7.10 16.25
C SER A 116 8.12 -8.25 16.58
N ILE A 117 9.17 -7.98 17.35
CA ILE A 117 10.13 -9.00 17.80
C ILE A 117 9.42 -10.07 18.65
N VAL A 118 8.58 -9.65 19.60
CA VAL A 118 7.82 -10.58 20.45
C VAL A 118 6.87 -11.43 19.61
N TYR A 119 6.12 -10.80 18.70
CA TYR A 119 5.18 -11.49 17.83
C TYR A 119 5.87 -12.51 16.92
N ILE A 120 6.94 -12.11 16.22
CA ILE A 120 7.69 -12.99 15.32
C ILE A 120 8.39 -14.10 16.10
N GLY A 121 9.03 -13.75 17.23
CA GLY A 121 9.70 -14.72 18.10
C GLY A 121 8.74 -15.81 18.61
N ALA A 122 7.49 -15.46 18.92
CA ALA A 122 6.47 -16.43 19.32
C ALA A 122 6.07 -17.41 18.19
N GLN A 123 6.28 -17.06 16.92
CA GLN A 123 6.02 -17.97 15.79
C GLN A 123 7.14 -19.03 15.60
N ILE A 124 8.30 -18.85 16.23
CA ILE A 124 9.44 -19.77 16.12
C ILE A 124 9.25 -20.94 17.10
N LYS A 125 8.82 -22.09 16.57
CA LYS A 125 8.50 -23.30 17.37
C LYS A 125 9.73 -24.07 17.87
N LYS A 126 10.88 -23.96 17.20
CA LYS A 126 12.13 -24.65 17.57
C LYS A 126 13.29 -23.67 17.43
N TRP A 127 13.94 -23.39 18.55
CA TRP A 127 15.15 -22.57 18.60
C TRP A 127 16.35 -23.50 18.50
N ASN A 128 17.10 -23.42 17.40
CA ASN A 128 18.35 -24.15 17.24
C ASN A 128 19.53 -23.22 17.53
N PHE A 129 20.09 -23.33 18.74
CA PHE A 129 21.20 -22.49 19.19
C PHE A 129 22.45 -22.62 18.32
N GLY A 130 22.64 -23.74 17.61
CA GLY A 130 23.76 -23.92 16.68
C GLY A 130 23.69 -23.05 15.42
N VAL A 131 22.48 -22.60 15.03
CA VAL A 131 22.26 -21.68 13.89
C VAL A 131 22.30 -20.22 14.34
N ILE A 132 22.06 -19.95 15.62
CA ILE A 132 22.07 -18.59 16.18
C ILE A 132 23.50 -18.12 16.48
N LEU A 133 24.40 -19.06 16.79
CA LEU A 133 25.80 -18.77 17.13
C LEU A 133 26.79 -18.96 15.95
N SER A 134 26.34 -19.49 14.81
CA SER A 134 27.16 -19.66 13.59
C SER A 134 27.04 -18.46 12.67
#